data_AF-A0A200QR67-F1
#
_entry.id   AF-A0A200QR67-F1
#
_cell.length_a   1.000
_cell.length_b   1.000
_cell.length_c   1.000
_cell.angle_alpha   90.00
_cell.angle_beta   90.00
_cell.angle_gamma   90.00
#
_symmetry.space_group_name_H-M   'P 1'
#
loop_
_entity.id
_entity.type
_entity.pdbx_description
1 polymer ?
#
loop_
_entity_poly.entity_id
_entity_poly.type
_entity_poly.pdbx_seq_one_letter_code
_entity_poly.pdbx_strand_id
1 'polypeptide(L)'
;MAKYYDVDDIIMEEELFYVVFQVGANGVGLLVPVQKQTMCDLLNITWTEAQCYEWFFIGFSVRSMQIEKGAKVELPFWLAQELHLRQAVSVNVPACFNQKTRKEIQADAACVDLRNRCPYFYELGCKVAPL
;
A
#
# COMPACT_ATOMS: atom_id res chain seq x y z
N MET A 1 -3.78 16.46 -16.92
CA MET A 1 -3.34 17.53 -16.02
C MET A 1 -4.06 17.27 -14.71
N ALA A 2 -3.35 16.75 -13.70
CA ALA A 2 -3.98 16.33 -12.44
C ALA A 2 -4.61 17.56 -11.77
N LYS A 3 -5.90 17.47 -11.41
CA LYS A 3 -6.59 18.54 -10.72
C LYS A 3 -6.28 18.39 -9.22
N TYR A 4 -5.19 19.02 -8.78
CA TYR A 4 -4.75 18.96 -7.38
C TYR A 4 -5.83 19.37 -6.35
N TYR A 5 -6.81 20.19 -6.75
CA TYR A 5 -7.89 20.66 -5.87
C TYR A 5 -9.17 19.82 -5.97
N ASP A 6 -9.18 18.76 -6.78
CA ASP A 6 -10.31 17.86 -6.86
C ASP A 6 -10.24 16.89 -5.68
N VAL A 7 -11.20 17.01 -4.75
CA VAL A 7 -11.16 16.27 -3.49
C VAL A 7 -11.35 14.77 -3.74
N ASP A 8 -12.14 14.44 -4.77
CA ASP A 8 -12.39 13.07 -5.19
C ASP A 8 -11.08 12.40 -5.67
N ASP A 9 -10.23 13.14 -6.40
CA ASP A 9 -8.90 12.67 -6.82
C ASP A 9 -7.99 12.38 -5.63
N ILE A 10 -7.95 13.27 -4.63
CA ILE A 10 -7.11 13.10 -3.42
C ILE A 10 -7.54 11.87 -2.63
N ILE A 11 -8.86 11.74 -2.42
CA ILE A 11 -9.43 10.64 -1.63
C ILE A 11 -9.26 9.31 -2.36
N MET A 12 -9.37 9.30 -3.69
CA MET A 12 -9.10 8.12 -4.51
C MET A 12 -7.64 7.65 -4.37
N GLU A 13 -6.68 8.58 -4.33
CA GLU A 13 -5.25 8.29 -4.25
C GLU A 13 -4.78 7.68 -2.92
N GLU A 14 -5.57 7.80 -1.85
CA GLU A 14 -5.30 7.17 -0.56
C GLU A 14 -5.66 5.67 -0.50
N GLU A 15 -6.35 5.15 -1.52
CA GLU A 15 -6.68 3.73 -1.59
C GLU A 15 -5.40 2.87 -1.59
N LEU A 16 -5.39 1.78 -0.81
CA LEU A 16 -4.23 0.92 -0.61
C LEU A 16 -4.14 -0.16 -1.69
N PHE A 17 -2.97 -0.29 -2.31
CA PHE A 17 -2.66 -1.23 -3.36
C PHE A 17 -1.57 -2.19 -2.91
N TYR A 18 -1.73 -3.46 -3.28
CA TYR A 18 -0.65 -4.43 -3.14
C TYR A 18 0.40 -4.15 -4.20
N VAL A 19 1.62 -3.91 -3.75
CA VAL A 19 2.76 -3.71 -4.64
C VAL A 19 3.91 -4.62 -4.27
N VAL A 20 4.71 -4.96 -5.27
CA VAL A 20 5.90 -5.81 -5.11
C VAL A 20 7.14 -4.96 -5.33
N PHE A 21 7.96 -4.81 -4.28
CA PHE A 21 9.24 -4.12 -4.41
C PHE A 21 10.19 -4.93 -5.28
N GLN A 22 10.72 -4.36 -6.35
CA GLN A 22 11.75 -5.00 -7.18
C GLN A 22 13.15 -4.70 -6.64
N VAL A 23 13.30 -3.58 -5.94
CA VAL A 23 14.54 -3.09 -5.35
C VAL A 23 14.43 -3.11 -3.82
N GLY A 24 15.53 -3.45 -3.14
CA GLY A 24 15.59 -3.36 -1.69
C GLY A 24 15.52 -1.91 -1.22
N ALA A 25 14.66 -1.60 -0.27
CA ALA A 25 14.46 -0.25 0.24
C ALA A 25 14.81 -0.17 1.72
N ASN A 26 15.64 0.83 2.08
CA ASN A 26 16.06 1.09 3.47
C ASN A 26 15.29 2.29 4.03
N GLY A 27 15.04 2.30 5.34
CA GLY A 27 14.41 3.43 6.04
C GLY A 27 12.89 3.47 5.88
N VAL A 28 12.26 2.36 5.48
CA VAL A 28 10.82 2.30 5.16
C VAL A 28 9.98 2.03 6.42
N GLY A 29 10.17 2.84 7.46
CA GLY A 29 9.69 2.56 8.82
C GLY A 29 8.19 2.40 9.00
N LEU A 30 7.38 2.92 8.07
CA LEU A 30 5.91 2.86 8.11
C LEU A 30 5.33 1.70 7.27
N LEU A 31 6.10 1.15 6.33
CA LEU A 31 5.59 0.20 5.33
C LEU A 31 6.02 -1.24 5.61
N VAL A 32 6.99 -1.44 6.50
CA VAL A 32 7.26 -2.76 7.05
C VAL A 32 6.09 -3.09 7.98
N PRO A 33 5.39 -4.24 7.80
CA PRO A 33 4.43 -4.69 8.80
C PRO A 33 5.21 -4.79 10.10
N VAL A 34 4.93 -3.87 11.03
CA VAL A 34 5.63 -3.82 12.31
C VAL A 34 5.48 -5.21 12.90
N GLN A 35 6.57 -5.98 12.95
CA GLN A 35 6.65 -7.16 13.80
C GLN A 35 6.58 -6.65 15.23
N LYS A 36 5.37 -6.33 15.68
CA LYS A 36 5.07 -5.87 17.03
C LYS A 36 5.11 -7.02 18.03
N GLN A 37 5.22 -8.28 17.56
CA GLN A 37 5.28 -9.46 18.41
C GLN A 37 6.71 -9.96 18.74
N THR A 38 7.68 -9.90 17.81
CA THR A 38 8.88 -10.74 17.96
C THR A 38 9.89 -10.28 19.00
N MET A 39 9.82 -9.03 19.49
CA MET A 39 10.80 -8.51 20.45
C MET A 39 10.45 -8.79 21.93
N CYS A 40 9.16 -8.89 22.27
CA CYS A 40 8.73 -9.27 23.62
C CYS A 40 8.91 -10.78 23.88
N ASP A 41 8.65 -11.60 22.86
CA ASP A 41 8.68 -13.07 22.96
C ASP A 41 10.11 -13.64 23.04
N LEU A 42 11.11 -12.99 22.42
CA LEU A 42 12.50 -13.45 22.42
C LEU A 42 13.26 -13.15 23.72
N LEU A 43 12.81 -12.17 24.51
CA LEU A 43 13.50 -11.77 25.74
C LEU A 43 12.79 -12.23 27.01
N ASN A 44 11.54 -12.70 26.92
CA ASN A 44 10.77 -13.20 28.06
C ASN A 44 10.69 -12.19 29.23
N ILE A 45 10.49 -10.91 28.89
CA ILE A 45 10.42 -9.80 29.86
C ILE A 45 8.99 -9.24 29.87
N THR A 46 8.35 -9.24 31.03
CA THR A 46 7.07 -8.57 31.27
C THR A 46 7.32 -7.10 31.58
N TRP A 47 7.15 -6.21 30.61
CA TRP A 47 7.36 -4.78 30.81
C TRP A 47 6.12 -4.10 31.39
N THR A 48 6.28 -3.31 32.44
CA THR A 48 5.29 -2.29 32.82
C THR A 48 5.37 -1.13 31.84
N GLU A 49 4.20 -0.61 31.46
CA GLU A 49 3.95 0.43 30.46
C GLU A 49 5.04 1.52 30.39
N ALA A 50 5.54 2.01 31.53
CA ALA A 50 6.57 3.05 31.66
C ALA A 50 7.91 2.80 30.94
N GLN A 51 8.39 1.56 30.84
CA GLN A 51 9.72 1.26 30.26
C GLN A 51 9.71 1.08 28.74
N CYS A 52 8.52 1.02 28.13
CA CYS A 52 8.36 0.85 26.68
C CYS A 52 8.69 2.13 25.89
N TYR A 53 8.58 3.31 26.53
CA TYR A 53 8.68 4.60 25.86
C TYR A 53 10.14 5.11 25.70
N GLU A 54 11.02 4.85 26.67
CA GLU A 54 12.43 5.30 26.61
C GLU A 54 13.27 4.50 25.61
N TRP A 55 12.97 3.22 25.42
CA TRP A 55 13.65 2.37 24.42
C TRP A 55 13.13 2.59 23.00
N PHE A 56 11.97 3.22 22.84
CA PHE A 56 11.42 3.56 21.52
C PHE A 56 12.19 4.70 20.84
N PHE A 57 12.92 5.54 21.59
CA PHE A 57 13.41 6.82 21.07
C PHE A 57 14.90 6.88 20.68
N ILE A 58 15.79 5.99 21.16
CA ILE A 58 17.25 6.15 20.92
C ILE A 58 17.95 4.91 20.31
N GLY A 59 17.30 3.73 20.25
CA GLY A 59 17.97 2.49 19.85
C GLY A 59 17.44 1.73 18.63
N PHE A 60 16.25 2.05 18.11
CA PHE A 60 15.62 1.31 17.00
C PHE A 60 16.08 1.83 15.62
N SER A 61 17.37 2.13 15.48
CA SER A 61 17.80 3.17 14.53
C SER A 61 18.09 2.74 13.08
N VAL A 62 18.18 1.47 12.68
CA VAL A 62 18.44 1.21 11.22
C VAL A 62 18.23 -0.22 10.72
N ARG A 63 18.18 -1.23 11.60
CA ARG A 63 18.37 -2.64 11.17
C ARG A 63 17.07 -3.37 10.77
N SER A 64 15.92 -2.92 11.27
CA SER A 64 14.59 -3.53 11.01
C SER A 64 13.80 -2.81 9.92
N MET A 65 14.42 -1.85 9.22
CA MET A 65 13.77 -1.02 8.19
C MET A 65 14.28 -1.35 6.78
N GLN A 66 14.56 -2.62 6.51
CA GLN A 66 14.98 -3.08 5.19
C GLN A 66 13.87 -3.94 4.59
N ILE A 67 13.35 -3.52 3.45
CA ILE A 67 12.43 -4.30 2.64
C ILE A 67 13.28 -5.11 1.66
N GLU A 68 13.19 -6.44 1.74
CA GLU A 68 13.84 -7.33 0.79
C GLU A 68 13.18 -7.23 -0.60
N LYS A 69 13.99 -7.44 -1.64
CA LYS A 69 13.48 -7.54 -3.01
C LYS A 69 12.40 -8.63 -3.11
N GLY A 70 11.28 -8.32 -3.74
CA GLY A 70 10.12 -9.19 -3.88
C GLY A 70 9.11 -9.12 -2.74
N ALA A 71 9.32 -8.27 -1.73
CA ALA A 71 8.34 -8.11 -0.66
C ALA A 71 7.03 -7.48 -1.17
N LYS A 72 5.91 -8.08 -0.74
CA LYS A 72 4.56 -7.58 -0.99
C LYS A 72 4.18 -6.65 0.14
N VAL A 73 3.86 -5.41 -0.21
CA VAL A 73 3.51 -4.36 0.76
C VAL A 73 2.27 -3.63 0.26
N GLU A 74 1.41 -3.22 1.18
CA GLU A 74 0.26 -2.37 0.89
C GLU A 74 0.70 -0.91 0.94
N LEU A 75 0.61 -0.21 -0.19
CA LEU A 75 0.97 1.21 -0.32
C LEU A 75 -0.21 2.00 -0.85
N PRO A 76 -0.39 3.27 -0.44
CA PRO A 76 -1.35 4.14 -1.09
C PRO A 76 -0.97 4.40 -2.55
N PHE A 77 -1.98 4.59 -3.40
CA PHE A 77 -1.81 4.73 -4.84
C PHE A 77 -0.85 5.87 -5.23
N TRP A 78 -0.96 7.05 -4.60
CA TRP A 78 -0.08 8.19 -4.90
C TRP A 78 1.41 7.82 -4.76
N LEU A 79 1.74 7.02 -3.75
CA LEU A 79 3.12 6.59 -3.51
C LEU A 79 3.51 5.46 -4.46
N ALA A 80 2.61 4.52 -4.71
CA ALA A 80 2.83 3.40 -5.62
C ALA A 80 3.13 3.90 -7.05
N GLN A 81 2.39 4.91 -7.53
CA GLN A 81 2.60 5.52 -8.85
C GLN A 81 4.00 6.12 -8.97
N GLU A 82 4.43 6.93 -8.00
CA GLU A 82 5.76 7.56 -8.00
C GLU A 82 6.90 6.53 -7.96
N LEU A 83 6.72 5.45 -7.21
CA LEU A 83 7.70 4.36 -7.13
C LEU A 83 7.74 3.52 -8.41
N HIS A 84 6.59 3.35 -9.07
CA HIS A 84 6.50 2.65 -10.35
C HIS A 84 7.21 3.43 -11.47
N LEU A 85 7.04 4.75 -11.53
CA LEU A 85 7.77 5.63 -12.46
C LEU A 85 9.29 5.52 -12.31
N ARG A 86 9.77 5.25 -11.09
CA ARG A 86 11.19 5.02 -10.77
C ARG A 86 11.65 3.58 -10.99
N GLN A 87 10.78 2.70 -11.50
CA GLN A 87 11.03 1.26 -11.70
C GLN A 87 11.42 0.51 -10.42
N ALA A 88 11.10 1.06 -9.24
CA ALA A 88 11.44 0.45 -7.96
C ALA A 88 10.43 -0.63 -7.54
N VAL A 89 9.20 -0.54 -8.05
CA VAL A 89 8.04 -1.30 -7.59
C VAL A 89 7.15 -1.73 -8.77
N SER A 90 6.66 -2.96 -8.72
CA SER A 90 5.62 -3.49 -9.60
C SER A 90 4.27 -3.40 -8.90
N VAL A 91 3.35 -2.60 -9.43
CA VAL A 91 1.99 -2.45 -8.89
C VAL A 91 1.16 -3.66 -9.31
N ASN A 92 0.49 -4.31 -8.35
CA ASN A 92 -0.50 -5.33 -8.69
C ASN A 92 -1.87 -4.69 -8.88
N VAL A 93 -2.59 -5.16 -9.89
CA VAL A 93 -3.94 -4.69 -10.18
C VAL A 93 -4.85 -5.07 -9.01
N PRO A 94 -5.54 -4.10 -8.38
CA PRO A 94 -6.41 -4.39 -7.23
C PRO A 94 -7.62 -5.21 -7.67
N ALA A 95 -8.28 -5.82 -6.69
CA ALA A 95 -9.36 -6.78 -6.93
C ALA A 95 -10.56 -6.19 -7.71
N CYS A 96 -10.74 -4.85 -7.66
CA CYS A 96 -11.78 -4.15 -8.41
C CYS A 96 -11.61 -4.25 -9.94
N PHE A 97 -10.38 -4.37 -10.46
CA PHE A 97 -10.12 -4.52 -11.90
C PHE A 97 -9.79 -5.96 -12.33
N ASN A 98 -10.10 -6.94 -11.47
CA ASN A 98 -9.92 -8.36 -11.78
C ASN A 98 -10.55 -8.76 -13.11
N GLN A 99 -10.00 -9.79 -13.74
CA GLN A 99 -10.52 -10.32 -15.01
C GLN A 99 -12.01 -10.74 -14.91
N LYS A 100 -12.44 -11.21 -13.73
CA LYS A 100 -13.86 -11.50 -13.44
C LYS A 100 -14.73 -10.25 -13.60
N THR A 101 -14.40 -9.17 -12.91
CA THR A 101 -15.15 -7.90 -12.99
C THR A 101 -15.16 -7.36 -14.42
N ARG A 102 -14.04 -7.47 -15.14
CA ARG A 102 -13.98 -7.06 -16.56
C ARG A 102 -14.93 -7.88 -17.45
N LYS A 103 -15.04 -9.19 -17.22
CA LYS A 103 -15.97 -10.06 -17.96
C LYS A 103 -17.43 -9.76 -17.61
N GLU A 104 -17.72 -9.46 -16.34
CA GLU A 104 -19.06 -9.05 -15.90
C GLU A 104 -19.50 -7.75 -16.59
N ILE A 105 -18.64 -6.73 -16.60
CA ILE A 105 -18.90 -5.46 -17.29
C ILE A 105 -19.03 -5.65 -18.81
N GLN A 106 -18.21 -6.53 -19.41
CA GLN A 106 -18.28 -6.85 -20.84
C GLN A 106 -19.58 -7.61 -21.22
N ALA A 107 -20.13 -8.39 -20.29
CA ALA A 107 -21.38 -9.12 -20.51
C ALA A 107 -22.59 -8.18 -20.45
N ASP A 108 -22.72 -7.41 -19.37
CA ASP A 108 -23.72 -6.35 -19.25
C ASP A 108 -23.28 -5.31 -18.19
N ALA A 109 -22.94 -4.11 -18.66
CA ALA A 109 -22.50 -3.03 -17.78
C ALA A 109 -23.62 -2.49 -16.88
N ALA A 110 -24.89 -2.59 -17.29
CA ALA A 110 -26.02 -2.08 -16.50
C ALA A 110 -26.28 -2.91 -15.23
N CYS A 111 -25.82 -4.17 -15.23
CA CYS A 111 -25.97 -5.12 -14.13
C CYS A 111 -24.90 -4.96 -13.03
N VAL A 112 -23.79 -4.26 -13.32
CA VAL A 112 -22.64 -4.21 -12.40
C VAL A 112 -22.73 -2.97 -11.52
N ASP A 113 -22.91 -3.18 -10.21
CA ASP A 113 -22.83 -2.10 -9.23
C ASP A 113 -21.36 -1.73 -8.96
N LEU A 114 -20.88 -0.73 -9.69
CA LEU A 114 -19.53 -0.19 -9.52
C LEU A 114 -19.35 0.54 -8.20
N ARG A 115 -20.40 1.23 -7.70
CA ARG A 115 -20.32 2.08 -6.51
C ARG A 115 -20.03 1.26 -5.25
N ASN A 116 -20.62 0.06 -5.16
CA ASN A 116 -20.37 -0.86 -4.05
C ASN A 116 -18.99 -1.54 -4.12
N ARG A 117 -18.38 -1.62 -5.31
CA ARG A 117 -17.06 -2.23 -5.51
C ARG A 117 -15.92 -1.23 -5.32
N CYS A 118 -16.02 -0.07 -5.97
CA CYS A 118 -15.05 1.02 -5.89
C CYS A 118 -15.79 2.33 -6.26
N PRO A 119 -15.94 3.27 -5.31
CA PRO A 119 -16.64 4.54 -5.57
C PRO A 119 -16.03 5.34 -6.73
N TYR A 120 -14.71 5.23 -6.92
CA TYR A 120 -13.92 6.01 -7.89
C TYR A 120 -13.41 5.18 -9.07
N PHE A 121 -14.16 4.15 -9.49
CA PHE A 121 -13.73 3.15 -10.48
C PHE A 121 -13.17 3.75 -11.79
N TYR A 122 -13.80 4.80 -12.32
CA TYR A 122 -13.41 5.40 -13.60
C TYR A 122 -12.15 6.26 -13.49
N GLU A 123 -12.02 7.05 -12.43
CA GLU A 123 -10.86 7.93 -12.20
C GLU A 123 -9.62 7.10 -11.90
N LEU A 124 -9.76 6.13 -11.00
CA LEU A 124 -8.72 5.15 -10.72
C LEU A 124 -8.34 4.36 -11.98
N GLY A 125 -9.32 3.93 -12.78
CA GLY A 125 -9.08 3.19 -14.02
C GLY A 125 -8.24 3.99 -15.02
N CYS A 126 -8.47 5.30 -15.14
CA CYS A 126 -7.66 6.17 -15.99
C CYS A 126 -6.21 6.29 -15.51
N LYS A 127 -5.98 6.31 -14.19
CA LYS A 127 -4.63 6.40 -13.60
C LYS A 127 -3.89 5.05 -13.60
N VAL A 128 -4.61 3.93 -13.54
CA VAL A 128 -4.05 2.56 -13.57
C VAL A 128 -3.77 2.06 -15.00
N ALA A 129 -4.55 2.48 -15.99
CA ALA A 129 -4.36 2.07 -17.38
C ALA A 129 -2.93 2.27 -17.96
N PRO A 130 -2.18 3.35 -17.63
CA PRO A 130 -0.82 3.54 -18.10
C PRO A 130 0.28 2.85 -17.24
N LEU A 131 -0.07 2.19 -16.13
CA LEU A 131 0.86 1.39 -15.30
C LEU A 131 1.07 0.00 -15.92
#